data_AF-A0A9D1NRE4-F1
#
_entry.id   AF-A0A9D1NRE4-F1
#
_cell.length_a   1.000
_cell.length_b   1.000
_cell.length_c   1.000
_cell.angle_alpha   90.00
_cell.angle_beta   90.00
_cell.angle_gamma   90.00
#
_symmetry.space_group_name_H-M   'P 1'
#
loop_
_entity.id
_entity.type
_entity.pdbx_description
1 polymer ?
#
loop_
_entity_poly.entity_id
_entity_poly.type
_entity_poly.pdbx_seq_one_letter_code
_entity_poly.pdbx_strand_id
1 'polypeptide(L)' 'MRELINRYKLEAKRLEDYQRVLTDKIAKEKSPQLILRLEARRLVVETERYEIMRDIIDMEKLLG' A
#
# COMPACT_ATOMS: atom_id res chain seq x y z
N MET A 1 -5.97 20.49 6.62
CA MET A 1 -6.69 19.20 6.44
C MET A 1 -6.67 18.72 4.98
N ARG A 2 -7.08 19.52 3.99
CA ARG A 2 -6.95 19.14 2.55
C ARG A 2 -5.52 18.76 2.12
N GLU A 3 -4.51 19.51 2.57
CA GLU A 3 -3.10 19.18 2.30
C GLU A 3 -2.66 17.84 2.92
N LEU A 4 -3.17 17.51 4.10
CA LEU A 4 -2.87 16.24 4.78
C LEU A 4 -3.47 15.06 4.00
N ILE A 5 -4.71 15.19 3.55
CA ILE A 5 -5.36 14.22 2.66
C ILE A 5 -4.54 14.02 1.38
N ASN A 6 -4.06 15.09 0.77
CA ASN A 6 -3.23 14.99 -0.44
C ASN A 6 -1.92 14.23 -0.17
N ARG A 7 -1.26 14.46 0.97
CA ARG A 7 -0.06 13.70 1.36
C ARG A 7 -0.38 12.21 1.54
N TYR A 8 -1.51 11.89 2.19
CA TYR A 8 -1.92 10.51 2.39
C TYR A 8 -2.29 9.83 1.07
N LYS A 9 -2.94 10.54 0.14
CA LYS A 9 -3.20 10.03 -1.22
C LYS A 9 -1.92 9.71 -1.98
N LEU A 10 -0.90 10.56 -1.87
CA LEU A 10 0.42 10.31 -2.46
C LEU A 10 1.09 9.08 -1.83
N GLU A 11 0.98 8.92 -0.50
CA GLU A 11 1.57 7.76 0.17
C GLU A 11 0.84 6.46 -0.19
N ALA A 12 -0.50 6.47 -0.22
CA ALA A 12 -1.29 5.33 -0.69
C ALA A 12 -0.92 4.93 -2.12
N LYS A 13 -0.66 5.92 -2.99
CA LYS A 13 -0.20 5.70 -4.36
C LYS A 13 1.20 5.07 -4.41
N ARG A 14 2.14 5.52 -3.57
CA ARG A 14 3.48 4.92 -3.46
C ARG A 14 3.42 3.48 -2.98
N LEU A 15 2.59 3.17 -1.99
CA LEU A 15 2.39 1.81 -1.51
C LEU A 15 1.78 0.91 -2.59
N GLU A 16 0.83 1.42 -3.38
CA GLU A 16 0.29 0.71 -4.54
C GLU A 16 1.39 0.37 -5.56
N ASP A 17 2.22 1.35 -5.93
CA ASP A 17 3.30 1.11 -6.90
C ASP A 17 4.35 0.12 -6.34
N TYR A 18 4.66 0.19 -5.04
CA TYR A 18 5.53 -0.78 -4.39
C TYR A 18 4.91 -2.19 -4.34
N GLN A 19 3.60 -2.31 -4.13
CA GLN A 19 2.89 -3.59 -4.19
C GLN A 19 2.97 -4.22 -5.59
N ARG A 20 2.90 -3.41 -6.66
CA ARG A 20 3.12 -3.88 -8.04
C ARG A 20 4.53 -4.41 -8.25
N VAL A 21 5.54 -3.67 -7.77
CA VAL A 21 6.95 -4.12 -7.83
C VAL A 21 7.14 -5.46 -7.10
N LEU A 22 6.51 -5.64 -5.94
CA LEU A 22 6.57 -6.91 -5.20
C LEU A 22 5.87 -8.03 -5.97
N THR A 23 4.72 -7.76 -6.58
CA THR A 23 3.98 -8.72 -7.41
C THR A 23 4.81 -9.20 -8.59
N ASP A 24 5.45 -8.26 -9.31
CA ASP A 24 6.34 -8.58 -10.44
C ASP A 24 7.57 -9.39 -10.01
N LYS A 25 8.11 -9.11 -8.81
CA LYS A 25 9.23 -9.88 -8.25
C LYS A 25 8.80 -11.31 -7.89
N ILE A 26 7.64 -11.48 -7.25
CA ILE A 26 7.08 -12.79 -6.91
C ILE A 26 6.90 -13.64 -8.18
N ALA A 27 6.31 -13.06 -9.23
CA ALA A 27 6.06 -13.77 -10.48
C ALA A 27 7.33 -14.28 -11.19
N LYS A 28 8.50 -13.68 -10.91
CA LYS A 28 9.79 -14.03 -11.52
C LYS A 28 10.67 -14.88 -10.59
N GLU A 29 10.33 -14.98 -9.32
CA GLU A 29 11.10 -15.71 -8.31
C GLU A 29 10.85 -17.22 -8.40
N LYS A 30 11.89 -18.01 -8.13
CA LYS A 30 11.84 -19.48 -8.17
C LYS A 30 12.06 -20.12 -6.81
N SER A 31 12.70 -19.41 -5.87
CA SER A 31 12.89 -19.90 -4.50
C SER A 31 11.58 -19.80 -3.71
N PRO A 32 11.02 -20.93 -3.22
CA PRO A 32 9.80 -20.90 -2.43
C PRO A 32 9.92 -20.05 -1.15
N GLN A 33 11.10 -20.07 -0.51
CA GLN A 33 11.35 -19.28 0.69
C GLN A 33 11.44 -17.78 0.42
N LEU A 34 11.87 -17.37 -0.79
CA LEU A 34 11.85 -15.96 -1.19
C LEU A 34 10.45 -15.52 -1.58
N ILE A 35 9.69 -16.37 -2.30
CA ILE A 35 8.27 -16.10 -2.62
C ILE A 35 7.47 -15.84 -1.35
N LEU A 36 7.54 -16.72 -0.35
CA LEU A 36 6.81 -16.56 0.91
C LEU A 36 7.15 -15.25 1.63
N ARG A 37 8.43 -14.85 1.64
CA ARG A 37 8.86 -13.59 2.25
C ARG A 37 8.36 -12.37 1.48
N LEU A 38 8.39 -12.42 0.15
CA LEU A 38 7.88 -11.35 -0.70
C LEU A 38 6.36 -11.22 -0.59
N GLU A 39 5.63 -12.33 -0.51
CA GLU A 39 4.18 -12.33 -0.28
C GLU A 39 3.81 -11.75 1.08
N ALA A 40 4.52 -12.15 2.14
CA ALA A 40 4.32 -11.57 3.47
C ALA A 40 4.56 -10.04 3.44
N ARG A 41 5.62 -9.59 2.75
CA ARG A 41 5.88 -8.15 2.60
C ARG A 41 4.79 -7.45 1.78
N ARG A 42 4.29 -8.09 0.71
CA ARG A 42 3.22 -7.56 -0.13
C ARG A 42 1.93 -7.37 0.67
N LEU A 43 1.60 -8.31 1.56
CA LEU A 43 0.43 -8.23 2.43
C LEU A 43 0.54 -7.10 3.46
N VAL A 44 1.74 -6.90 4.03
CA VAL A 44 1.99 -5.77 4.95
C VAL A 44 1.75 -4.44 4.24
N VAL A 45 2.30 -4.26 3.04
CA VAL A 45 2.11 -3.05 2.21
C VAL A 45 0.65 -2.82 1.85
N GLU A 46 -0.08 -3.89 1.52
CA GLU A 46 -1.52 -3.83 1.25
C GLU A 46 -2.32 -3.37 2.47
N THR A 47 -1.97 -3.90 3.65
CA THR A 47 -2.60 -3.53 4.93
C THR A 47 -2.32 -2.07 5.26
N GLU A 48 -1.07 -1.61 5.18
CA GLU A 48 -0.70 -0.20 5.38
C GLU A 48 -1.47 0.72 4.42
N ARG A 49 -1.59 0.35 3.14
CA ARG A 49 -2.36 1.14 2.17
C ARG A 49 -3.83 1.22 2.55
N TYR A 50 -4.43 0.11 2.98
CA TYR A 50 -5.83 0.08 3.40
C TYR A 50 -6.08 1.02 4.59
N GLU A 51 -5.19 1.03 5.58
CA GLU A 51 -5.31 1.93 6.73
C GLU A 51 -5.23 3.40 6.32
N ILE A 52 -4.27 3.76 5.46
CA ILE A 52 -4.16 5.13 4.93
C ILE A 52 -5.43 5.52 4.16
N MET A 53 -5.99 4.62 3.36
CA MET A 53 -7.23 4.87 2.62
C MET A 53 -8.42 5.09 3.55
N ARG A 54 -8.53 4.32 4.63
CA ARG A 54 -9.54 4.54 5.67
C ARG A 54 -9.37 5.91 6.32
N ASP A 55 -8.15 6.29 6.68
CA ASP A 55 -7.87 7.58 7.30
C ASP A 55 -8.22 8.75 6.36
N ILE A 56 -7.96 8.60 5.06
CA ILE A 56 -8.40 9.57 4.03
C ILE A 56 -9.91 9.73 4.04
N ILE A 57 -10.66 8.62 4.03
CA ILE A 57 -12.14 8.64 4.02
C ILE A 57 -12.65 9.34 5.28
N ASP A 58 -12.09 9.04 6.44
CA ASP A 58 -12.52 9.66 7.69
C ASP A 58 -12.17 11.16 7.74
N MET A 59 -11.00 11.56 7.22
CA MET A 59 -10.65 12.98 7.07
C MET A 59 -11.55 13.71 6.06
N GLU A 60 -11.95 13.06 4.97
CA GLU A 60 -12.86 13.63 3.98
C GLU A 60 -14.27 13.85 4.58
N LYS A 61 -14.78 12.93 5.41
CA LYS A 61 -16.05 13.13 6.13
C LYS A 61 -16.01 14.34 7.07
N LEU A 62 -14.86 14.61 7.69
CA LEU A 62 -14.69 15.77 8.59
C LEU A 62 -14.64 17.11 7.84
N LEU A 63 -14.42 17.11 6.53
CA LEU A 63 -14.36 18.33 5.72
C LEU A 63 -15.73 18.84 5.25
N GLY A 64 -16.77 18.01 5.31
CA GLY A 64 -18.11 18.30 4.77
C GLY A 64 -18.27 17.87 3.33
#